data_AF-A0AAN9IBI0-F1
#
_entry.id   AF-A0AAN9IBI0-F1
#
_cell.length_a   1.000
_cell.length_b   1.000
_cell.length_c   1.000
_cell.angle_alpha   90.00
_cell.angle_beta   90.00
_cell.angle_gamma   90.00
#
_symmetry.space_group_name_H-M   'P 1'
#
loop_
_entity.id
_entity.type
_entity.pdbx_description
1 polymer ?
#
loop_
_entity_poly.entity_id
_entity_poly.type
_entity_poly.pdbx_seq_one_letter_code
_entity_poly.pdbx_strand_id
1 'polypeptide(L)'
;MGDHSPALVRGTYLNYQRKAGFKFLNMCAQASDFLDIVRQVWHNDIFGYAQFRVMARLNLLKQPLKELNGREFSNIDVSNIDVRENQLRRDLEDVHTRLRLSPQDANIQKEEKEI
;
A
#
# COMPACT_ATOMS: atom_id res chain seq x y z
N MET A 1 -37.78 -10.65 -7.40
CA MET A 1 -37.71 -9.88 -6.14
C MET A 1 -36.25 -9.74 -5.76
N GLY A 2 -35.78 -8.51 -5.69
CA GLY A 2 -34.39 -8.19 -5.33
C GLY A 2 -34.07 -6.73 -5.62
N ASP A 3 -34.93 -5.80 -5.17
CA ASP A 3 -34.59 -4.39 -5.07
C ASP A 3 -33.59 -4.22 -3.92
N HIS A 4 -32.32 -4.44 -4.22
CA HIS A 4 -31.23 -3.99 -3.36
C HIS A 4 -30.71 -2.67 -3.93
N SER A 5 -31.33 -1.58 -3.50
CA SER A 5 -30.76 -0.25 -3.68
C SER A 5 -29.58 -0.08 -2.72
N PRO A 6 -28.36 0.25 -3.20
CA PRO A 6 -27.23 0.50 -2.32
C PRO A 6 -27.48 1.78 -1.51
N ALA A 7 -27.54 1.63 -0.19
CA ALA A 7 -27.65 2.78 0.71
C ALA A 7 -26.28 3.48 0.84
N LEU A 8 -26.19 4.72 0.35
CA LEU A 8 -25.01 5.56 0.48
C LEU A 8 -24.97 6.16 1.91
N VAL A 9 -24.16 5.58 2.79
CA VAL A 9 -23.91 6.15 4.12
C VAL A 9 -22.79 7.19 4.01
N ARG A 10 -23.14 8.47 4.10
CA ARG A 10 -22.13 9.55 4.26
C ARG A 10 -21.79 9.71 5.74
N GLY A 11 -20.68 9.11 6.14
CA GLY A 11 -20.05 9.44 7.43
C GLY A 11 -19.50 10.85 7.40
N THR A 12 -19.75 11.63 8.45
CA THR A 12 -19.00 12.87 8.70
C THR A 12 -17.58 12.48 9.08
N TYR A 13 -16.67 12.51 8.10
CA TYR A 13 -15.25 12.33 8.34
C TYR A 13 -14.75 13.55 9.12
N LEU A 14 -14.84 13.49 10.44
CA LEU A 14 -13.97 14.31 11.28
C LEU A 14 -12.55 13.98 10.84
N ASN A 15 -11.82 14.98 10.32
CA ASN A 15 -10.42 14.89 9.90
C ASN A 15 -9.55 14.62 11.13
N TYR A 16 -9.68 13.43 11.70
CA TYR A 16 -8.77 12.92 12.69
C TYR A 16 -7.55 12.50 11.90
N GLN A 17 -6.58 13.40 11.82
CA GLN A 17 -5.22 13.11 11.37
C GLN A 17 -4.62 12.10 12.35
N ARG A 18 -5.01 10.82 12.26
CA ARG A 18 -4.27 9.74 12.91
C ARG A 18 -2.86 9.84 12.34
N LYS A 19 -1.84 9.85 13.20
CA LYS A 19 -0.48 9.58 12.74
C LYS A 19 -0.54 8.31 11.91
N ALA A 20 -0.25 8.43 10.61
CA ALA A 20 -0.28 7.29 9.71
C ALA A 20 0.60 6.19 10.29
N GLY A 21 0.11 4.95 10.25
CA GLY A 21 0.92 3.79 10.61
C GLY A 21 2.19 3.74 9.75
N PHE A 22 3.19 2.99 10.19
CA PHE A 22 4.36 2.72 9.35
C PHE A 22 3.91 1.99 8.08
N LYS A 23 4.05 2.65 6.92
CA LYS A 23 3.90 2.06 5.59
C LYS A 23 5.29 1.67 5.11
N PHE A 24 5.50 0.37 4.86
CA PHE A 24 6.68 -0.08 4.17
C PHE A 24 6.55 0.29 2.69
N LEU A 25 7.49 1.07 2.17
CA LEU A 25 7.54 1.40 0.75
C LEU A 25 8.44 0.39 0.04
N ASN A 26 7.93 -0.25 -1.01
CA ASN A 26 8.66 -1.31 -1.72
C ASN A 26 10.01 -0.83 -2.28
N MET A 27 10.12 0.46 -2.63
CA MET A 27 11.37 1.09 -3.04
C MET A 27 12.47 1.01 -1.96
N CYS A 28 12.11 0.92 -0.67
CA CYS A 28 13.09 0.66 0.39
C CYS A 28 13.87 -0.64 0.16
N ALA A 29 13.27 -1.65 -0.49
CA ALA A 29 13.96 -2.90 -0.81
C ALA A 29 14.99 -2.75 -1.95
N GLN A 30 14.97 -1.63 -2.69
CA GLN A 30 15.93 -1.33 -3.74
C GLN A 30 17.17 -0.58 -3.23
N ALA A 31 17.12 -0.05 -2.01
CA ALA A 31 18.27 0.62 -1.39
C ALA A 31 19.39 -0.39 -1.10
N SER A 32 20.64 -0.01 -1.36
CA SER A 32 21.82 -0.86 -1.15
C SER A 32 21.90 -1.43 0.27
N ASP A 33 21.57 -0.60 1.26
CA ASP A 33 21.76 -0.89 2.67
C ASP A 33 20.60 -1.71 3.28
N PHE A 34 19.52 -1.93 2.52
CA PHE A 34 18.31 -2.58 3.02
C PHE A 34 18.61 -3.97 3.60
N LEU A 35 19.33 -4.81 2.86
CA LEU A 35 19.63 -6.17 3.30
C LEU A 35 20.53 -6.20 4.53
N ASP A 36 21.47 -5.26 4.66
CA ASP A 36 22.35 -5.19 5.81
C ASP A 36 21.61 -4.74 7.07
N ILE A 37 20.71 -3.76 6.95
CA ILE A 37 19.80 -3.35 8.03
C ILE A 37 18.92 -4.55 8.46
N VAL A 38 18.34 -5.27 7.51
CA VAL A 38 17.52 -6.46 7.80
C VAL A 38 18.33 -7.52 8.53
N ARG A 39 19.53 -7.86 8.03
CA ARG A 39 20.41 -8.85 8.66
C ARG A 39 20.77 -8.45 10.09
N GLN A 40 21.14 -7.18 10.31
CA GLN A 40 21.52 -6.69 11.63
C GLN A 40 20.37 -6.85 12.62
N VAL A 41 19.14 -6.49 12.24
CA VAL A 41 17.98 -6.68 13.13
C VAL A 41 17.66 -8.16 13.33
N TRP A 42 17.78 -8.99 12.28
CA TRP A 42 17.44 -10.41 12.35
C TRP A 42 18.37 -11.23 13.26
N HIS A 43 19.62 -10.81 13.40
CA HIS A 43 20.61 -11.43 14.31
C HIS A 43 20.40 -11.08 15.78
N ASN A 44 19.44 -10.22 16.13
CA ASN A 44 19.11 -9.99 17.53
C ASN A 44 18.49 -11.25 18.15
N ASP A 45 19.04 -11.64 19.29
CA ASP A 45 18.49 -12.68 20.15
C ASP A 45 17.25 -12.16 20.86
N ILE A 46 16.11 -12.75 20.53
CA ILE A 46 14.81 -12.39 21.13
C ILE A 46 14.24 -13.65 21.76
N PHE A 47 13.96 -13.57 23.05
CA PHE A 47 13.35 -14.65 23.81
C PHE A 47 11.83 -14.71 23.58
N GLY A 48 11.24 -15.90 23.77
CA GLY A 48 9.81 -16.14 23.60
C GLY A 48 9.49 -17.06 22.41
N TYR A 49 8.21 -17.24 22.11
CA TYR A 49 7.73 -18.15 21.05
C TYR A 49 8.07 -17.65 19.64
N ALA A 50 8.13 -18.56 18.66
CA ALA A 50 8.52 -18.24 17.28
C ALA A 50 7.73 -17.07 16.67
N GLN A 51 6.40 -17.07 16.81
CA GLN A 51 5.53 -15.99 16.34
C GLN A 51 5.87 -14.64 16.98
N PHE A 52 6.18 -14.62 18.28
CA PHE A 52 6.56 -13.39 18.99
C PHE A 52 7.91 -12.87 18.49
N ARG A 53 8.89 -13.76 18.30
CA ARG A 53 10.22 -13.38 17.80
C ARG A 53 10.14 -12.74 16.42
N VAL A 54 9.32 -13.28 15.52
CA VAL A 54 9.10 -12.69 14.19
C VAL A 54 8.49 -11.30 14.32
N MET A 55 7.41 -11.15 15.10
CA MET A 55 6.75 -9.85 15.29
C MET A 55 7.68 -8.82 15.95
N ALA A 56 8.49 -9.23 16.91
CA ALA A 56 9.47 -8.38 17.57
C ALA A 56 10.55 -7.89 16.58
N ARG A 57 11.08 -8.75 15.72
CA ARG A 57 12.03 -8.35 14.66
C ARG A 57 11.41 -7.37 13.68
N LEU A 58 10.17 -7.62 13.24
CA LEU A 58 9.45 -6.71 12.37
C LEU A 58 9.20 -5.35 13.04
N ASN A 59 8.90 -5.32 14.34
CA ASN A 59 8.75 -4.07 15.08
C ASN A 59 10.08 -3.32 15.21
N LEU A 60 11.19 -4.01 15.47
CA LEU A 60 12.52 -3.42 15.53
C LEU A 60 12.96 -2.85 14.17
N LEU A 61 12.55 -3.47 13.05
CA LEU A 61 12.83 -2.96 11.71
C LEU A 61 12.10 -1.67 11.35
N LYS A 62 10.99 -1.31 12.02
CA LYS A 62 10.20 -0.14 11.66
C LYS A 62 11.01 1.16 11.68
N GLN A 63 11.82 1.37 12.72
CA GLN A 63 12.59 2.60 12.87
C GLN A 63 13.74 2.69 11.85
N PRO A 64 14.64 1.68 11.74
CA PRO A 64 15.72 1.69 10.74
C PRO A 64 15.20 1.85 9.31
N LEU A 65 14.08 1.20 8.95
CA LEU A 65 13.51 1.34 7.62
C LEU A 65 12.87 2.72 7.39
N LYS A 66 12.36 3.37 8.44
CA LYS A 66 11.87 4.75 8.36
C LYS A 66 13.02 5.73 8.16
N GLU A 67 14.15 5.51 8.83
CA GLU A 67 15.37 6.31 8.68
C GLU A 67 15.98 6.12 7.29
N LEU A 68 16.10 4.88 6.81
CA LEU A 68 16.51 4.55 5.45
C LEU A 68 15.63 5.26 4.42
N ASN A 69 14.31 5.22 4.63
CA ASN A 69 13.37 5.90 3.75
C ASN A 69 13.56 7.41 3.74
N GLY A 70 13.74 8.03 4.92
CA GLY A 70 14.03 9.46 5.01
C GLY A 70 15.36 9.83 4.35
N ARG A 71 16.38 8.98 4.43
CA ARG A 71 17.71 9.26 3.87
C ARG A 71 17.72 9.15 2.35
N GLU A 72 17.29 8.00 1.82
CA GLU A 72 17.38 7.68 0.39
C GLU A 72 16.24 8.30 -0.42
N PHE A 73 15.09 8.51 0.21
CA PHE A 73 13.84 8.83 -0.46
C PHE A 73 13.10 10.02 0.16
N SER A 74 13.80 10.92 0.86
CA SER A 74 13.23 12.15 1.45
C SER A 74 12.48 13.03 0.44
N ASN A 75 12.95 13.07 -0.81
CA ASN A 75 12.32 13.83 -1.90
C ASN A 75 11.06 13.16 -2.45
N ILE A 76 10.79 11.92 -2.05
CA ILE A 76 9.59 11.18 -2.44
C ILE A 76 8.52 11.47 -1.40
N ASP A 77 7.64 12.41 -1.75
CA ASP A 77 6.48 12.71 -0.94
C ASP A 77 5.53 11.50 -0.92
N VAL A 78 5.51 10.83 0.23
CA VAL A 78 4.68 9.64 0.48
C VAL A 78 3.20 9.96 0.27
N SER A 79 2.77 11.19 0.54
CA SER A 79 1.39 11.62 0.28
C SER A 79 1.07 11.63 -1.22
N ASN A 80 2.04 11.98 -2.08
CA ASN A 80 1.88 11.92 -3.53
C ASN A 80 1.81 10.48 -4.04
N ILE A 81 2.53 9.55 -3.43
CA ILE A 81 2.38 8.11 -3.73
C ILE A 81 0.97 7.65 -3.39
N ASP A 82 0.47 7.97 -2.19
CA ASP A 82 -0.88 7.58 -1.77
C ASP A 82 -1.96 8.21 -2.68
N VAL A 83 -1.81 9.47 -3.07
CA VAL A 83 -2.72 10.13 -4.02
C VAL A 83 -2.71 9.43 -5.37
N ARG A 84 -1.51 9.13 -5.91
CA ARG A 84 -1.35 8.45 -7.19
C ARG A 84 -1.92 7.03 -7.16
N GLU A 85 -1.64 6.27 -6.10
CA GLU A 85 -2.16 4.91 -5.89
C GLU A 85 -3.69 4.92 -5.84
N ASN A 86 -4.28 5.84 -5.07
CA ASN A 86 -5.73 5.99 -5.00
C ASN A 86 -6.35 6.42 -6.33
N GLN A 87 -5.67 7.28 -7.10
CA GLN A 87 -6.14 7.68 -8.42
C GLN A 87 -6.15 6.49 -9.37
N LEU A 88 -5.05 5.73 -9.44
CA LEU A 88 -4.97 4.52 -10.27
C LEU A 88 -6.03 3.49 -9.91
N ARG A 89 -6.33 3.31 -8.61
CA ARG A 89 -7.42 2.43 -8.15
C ARG A 89 -8.78 2.90 -8.64
N ARG A 90 -9.07 4.21 -8.57
CA ARG A 90 -10.32 4.79 -9.08
C ARG A 90 -10.44 4.64 -10.58
N ASP A 91 -9.36 4.89 -11.32
CA ASP A 91 -9.34 4.75 -12.78
C ASP A 91 -9.62 3.28 -13.18
N LEU A 92 -9.02 2.33 -12.45
CA LEU A 92 -9.28 0.89 -12.64
C LEU A 92 -10.74 0.52 -12.31
N GLU A 93 -11.29 1.05 -11.22
CA GLU A 93 -12.70 0.84 -10.85
C GLU A 93 -13.65 1.41 -11.90
N ASP A 94 -13.33 2.56 -12.50
CA ASP A 94 -14.10 3.15 -13.59
C ASP A 94 -14.09 2.24 -14.84
N VAL A 95 -12.91 1.77 -15.25
CA VAL A 95 -12.77 0.83 -16.37
C VAL A 95 -13.56 -0.45 -16.11
N HIS A 96 -13.45 -1.04 -14.92
CA HIS A 96 -14.22 -2.23 -14.56
C HIS A 96 -15.73 -1.97 -14.53
N THR A 97 -16.16 -0.81 -14.06
CA THR A 97 -17.58 -0.42 -14.06
C THR A 97 -18.10 -0.26 -15.48
N ARG A 98 -17.34 0.39 -16.36
CA ARG A 98 -17.67 0.55 -17.79
C ARG A 98 -17.77 -0.80 -18.50
N LEU A 99 -16.82 -1.70 -18.25
CA LEU A 99 -16.84 -3.06 -18.80
C LEU A 99 -18.05 -3.87 -18.31
N ARG A 100 -18.41 -3.72 -17.03
CA ARG A 100 -19.58 -4.39 -16.45
C ARG A 100 -20.91 -3.86 -16.99
N LEU A 101 -20.97 -2.58 -17.36
CA LEU A 101 -22.15 -1.94 -17.94
C LEU A 101 -22.29 -2.20 -19.45
N SER A 102 -21.22 -2.62 -20.14
CA SER A 102 -21.24 -2.95 -21.57
C SER A 102 -20.53 -4.29 -21.86
N PRO A 103 -21.16 -5.45 -21.57
CA PRO A 103 -20.51 -6.77 -21.65
C PRO A 103 -20.20 -7.26 -23.08
N GLN A 104 -20.61 -6.55 -24.13
CA GLN A 104 -20.55 -7.01 -25.53
C GLN A 104 -19.83 -6.06 -26.50
N ASP A 105 -19.17 -5.00 -26.01
CA ASP A 105 -18.44 -4.11 -26.90
C ASP A 105 -17.04 -4.66 -27.25
N ALA A 106 -16.94 -5.24 -28.45
CA ALA A 106 -15.72 -5.80 -29.04
C ALA A 106 -14.56 -4.78 -29.20
N ASN A 107 -14.82 -3.49 -28.96
CA ASN A 107 -13.81 -2.44 -29.06
C ASN A 107 -12.95 -2.32 -27.77
N ILE A 108 -13.52 -2.66 -26.61
CA ILE A 108 -12.83 -2.51 -25.30
C ILE A 108 -11.80 -3.64 -25.07
N GLN A 109 -12.01 -4.82 -25.66
CA GLN A 109 -11.06 -5.94 -25.59
C GLN A 109 -9.76 -5.72 -26.38
N LYS A 110 -9.73 -4.73 -27.29
CA LYS A 110 -8.52 -4.40 -28.06
C LYS A 110 -7.56 -3.50 -27.26
N GLU A 111 -8.07 -2.60 -26.43
CA GLU A 111 -7.23 -1.71 -25.60
C GLU A 111 -6.50 -2.48 -24.47
N GLU A 112 -7.02 -3.63 -24.03
CA GLU A 112 -6.36 -4.48 -23.01
C GLU A 112 -5.08 -5.16 -23.54
N LYS A 113 -4.92 -5.30 -24.86
CA LYS A 113 -3.73 -5.94 -25.46
C LYS A 113 -2.55 -5.00 -25.70
N GLU A 114 -2.74 -3.69 -25.51
CA GLU A 114 -1.70 -2.68 -25.76
C GLU A 114 -1.18 -2.02 -24.46
N ILE A 115 -1.51 -2.58 -23.29
CA ILE A 115 -0.94 -2.21 -21.98
C ILE A 115 0.00 -3.31 -21.49
#